data_AF-A0A7J3JA39-F1
#
_entry.id   AF-A0A7J3JA39-F1
#
_cell.length_a   1.000
_cell.length_b   1.000
_cell.length_c   1.000
_cell.angle_alpha   90.00
_cell.angle_beta   90.00
_cell.angle_gamma   90.00
#
_symmetry.space_group_name_H-M   'P 1'
#
loop_
_entity.id
_entity.type
_entity.pdbx_description
1 polymer ?
#
loop_
_entity_poly.entity_id
_entity_poly.type
_entity_poly.pdbx_seq_one_letter_code
_entity_poly.pdbx_strand_id
1 'polypeptide(L)'
;MPKPQGSEQMNLKLYAIKNPKPHPERIQLVVVDLDQNKRYPLNFVCVLPRYFRILEKRSSKFAKMFGEKSLHIAKKLLVDAAHQEADPEIQTVINRRIKDIDSKTECPKQL
;
A
#
# COMPACT_ATOMS: atom_id res chain seq x y z
N MET A 1 17.09 31.37 2.47
CA MET A 1 17.13 30.02 1.88
C MET A 1 16.03 29.18 2.51
N PRO A 2 15.07 28.62 1.75
CA PRO A 2 14.13 27.67 2.31
C PRO A 2 14.88 26.40 2.70
N LYS A 3 14.64 25.90 3.92
CA LYS A 3 15.22 24.65 4.43
C LYS A 3 14.84 23.49 3.49
N PRO A 4 15.73 22.50 3.26
CA PRO A 4 15.32 21.26 2.62
C PRO A 4 14.16 20.68 3.44
N GLN A 5 13.03 20.40 2.77
CA GLN A 5 11.90 19.73 3.39
C GLN A 5 12.42 18.39 3.91
N GLY A 6 12.65 18.33 5.22
CA GLY A 6 12.95 17.09 5.91
C GLY A 6 11.83 16.12 5.60
N SER A 7 12.20 14.90 5.23
CA SER A 7 11.28 13.79 5.07
C SER A 7 10.56 13.55 6.40
N GLU A 8 9.41 14.20 6.61
CA GLU A 8 8.47 13.80 7.64
C GLU A 8 8.13 12.33 7.37
N GLN A 9 8.52 11.47 8.31
CA GLN A 9 8.17 10.06 8.29
C GLN A 9 6.66 9.99 8.52
N MET A 10 5.88 9.93 7.43
CA MET A 10 4.44 9.77 7.55
C MET A 10 4.11 8.51 8.35
N ASN A 11 3.21 8.62 9.31
CA ASN A 11 2.71 7.49 10.09
C ASN A 11 1.62 6.76 9.31
N LEU A 12 2.07 5.94 8.35
CA LEU A 12 1.18 5.28 7.40
C LEU A 12 0.61 3.96 7.95
N LYS A 13 -0.68 3.73 7.68
CA LYS A 13 -1.35 2.44 7.91
C LYS A 13 -2.16 2.03 6.69
N LEU A 14 -2.37 0.72 6.54
CA LEU A 14 -3.27 0.15 5.53
C LEU A 14 -4.64 -0.12 6.16
N TYR A 15 -5.70 0.40 5.55
CA TYR A 15 -7.09 0.00 5.84
C TYR A 15 -7.64 -0.81 4.67
N ALA A 16 -8.50 -1.78 4.97
CA ALA A 16 -9.25 -2.54 3.98
C ALA A 16 -10.70 -2.05 3.92
N ILE A 17 -11.17 -1.78 2.71
CA ILE A 17 -12.56 -1.41 2.43
C ILE A 17 -13.19 -2.59 1.71
N LYS A 18 -14.23 -3.18 2.32
CA LYS A 18 -15.05 -4.21 1.70
C LYS A 18 -16.19 -3.58 0.94
N ASN A 19 -16.18 -3.74 -0.38
CA ASN A 19 -17.24 -3.26 -1.24
C ASN A 19 -18.34 -4.33 -1.38
N PRO A 20 -19.63 -3.95 -1.35
CA PRO A 20 -20.71 -4.88 -1.63
C PRO A 20 -20.68 -5.34 -3.10
N LYS A 21 -21.26 -6.51 -3.37
CA LYS A 21 -21.49 -6.96 -4.76
C LYS A 21 -22.38 -5.93 -5.49
N PRO A 22 -22.17 -5.68 -6.79
CA PRO A 22 -21.35 -6.45 -7.75
C PRO A 22 -19.94 -5.86 -8.01
N HIS A 23 -19.35 -5.11 -7.07
CA HIS A 23 -18.04 -4.49 -7.34
C HIS A 23 -16.96 -5.51 -7.75
N PRO A 24 -16.22 -5.25 -8.86
CA PRO A 24 -15.20 -6.17 -9.37
C PRO A 24 -14.01 -6.31 -8.41
N GLU A 25 -13.78 -5.31 -7.56
CA GLU A 25 -12.82 -5.35 -6.47
C GLU A 25 -13.55 -5.37 -5.12
N ARG A 26 -13.79 -6.58 -4.62
CA ARG A 26 -14.49 -6.80 -3.33
C ARG A 26 -13.73 -6.23 -2.13
N ILE A 27 -12.40 -6.15 -2.21
CA ILE A 27 -11.53 -5.59 -1.16
C ILE A 27 -10.56 -4.60 -1.79
N GLN A 28 -10.64 -3.35 -1.35
CA GLN A 28 -9.68 -2.30 -1.68
C GLN A 28 -8.80 -2.00 -0.48
N LEU A 29 -7.50 -1.84 -0.72
CA LEU A 29 -6.53 -1.48 0.32
C LEU A 29 -6.20 0.00 0.14
N VAL A 30 -6.43 0.80 1.18
CA VAL A 30 -6.17 2.23 1.19
C VAL A 30 -5.08 2.55 2.19
N VAL A 31 -4.27 3.55 1.85
CA VAL A 31 -3.21 4.08 2.69
C VAL A 31 -3.75 5.31 3.39
N VAL A 32 -3.62 5.33 4.72
CA VAL A 32 -4.00 6.45 5.57
C VAL A 32 -2.78 6.99 6.33
N ASP A 33 -2.79 8.27 6.67
CA ASP A 33 -1.77 8.93 7.50
C ASP A 33 -2.35 9.29 8.87
N LEU A 34 -1.92 8.55 9.89
CA LEU A 34 -2.43 8.67 11.26
C LEU A 34 -2.02 9.99 11.93
N ASP A 35 -1.00 10.67 11.43
CA ASP A 35 -0.57 11.97 11.94
C ASP A 35 -1.40 13.11 11.34
N GLN A 36 -1.88 12.94 10.09
CA GLN A 36 -2.77 13.89 9.45
C GLN A 36 -4.13 13.96 10.17
N ASN A 37 -4.72 12.80 10.48
CA ASN A 37 -5.94 12.71 11.26
C ASN A 37 -6.12 11.32 11.89
N LYS A 38 -6.84 11.26 13.02
CA LYS A 38 -7.18 10.00 13.68
C LYS A 38 -8.35 9.26 13.02
N ARG A 39 -9.14 9.92 12.17
CA ARG A 39 -10.39 9.38 11.61
C ARG A 39 -10.36 9.26 10.10
N TYR A 40 -10.77 8.09 9.61
CA TYR A 40 -11.12 7.90 8.21
C TYR A 40 -12.50 8.53 7.90
N PRO A 41 -12.71 9.17 6.74
CA PRO A 41 -11.79 9.30 5.59
C PRO A 41 -10.85 10.51 5.63
N LEU A 42 -10.84 11.30 6.72
CA LEU A 42 -10.05 12.55 6.80
C LEU A 42 -8.53 12.33 6.74
N ASN A 43 -8.06 11.12 7.05
CA ASN A 43 -6.65 10.71 6.93
C ASN A 43 -6.34 9.93 5.65
N PHE A 44 -7.24 9.92 4.66
CA PHE A 44 -7.01 9.20 3.42
C PHE A 44 -5.88 9.83 2.59
N VAL A 45 -4.90 9.01 2.20
CA VAL A 45 -3.80 9.42 1.34
C VAL A 45 -4.04 8.98 -0.10
N CYS A 46 -4.12 7.68 -0.33
CA CYS A 46 -4.33 7.08 -1.65
C CYS A 46 -4.75 5.60 -1.57
N VAL A 47 -5.23 5.05 -2.68
CA VAL A 47 -5.44 3.60 -2.83
C VAL A 47 -4.09 2.93 -3.10
N LEU A 48 -3.80 1.81 -2.42
CA LEU A 48 -2.64 0.98 -2.71
C LEU A 48 -2.92 0.19 -4.01
N PRO A 49 -2.12 0.42 -5.08
CA PRO A 49 -2.30 -0.29 -6.34
C PRO A 49 -2.28 -1.80 -6.16
N ARG A 50 -3.16 -2.49 -6.87
CA ARG A 50 -3.26 -3.96 -6.83
C ARG A 50 -2.02 -4.63 -7.39
N TYR A 51 -1.51 -4.12 -8.51
CA TYR A 51 -0.39 -4.72 -9.23
C TYR A 51 0.90 -3.95 -8.96
N PHE A 52 1.92 -4.63 -8.47
CA PHE A 52 3.23 -4.01 -8.21
C PHE A 52 3.85 -3.41 -9.49
N ARG A 53 3.55 -3.91 -10.70
CA ARG A 53 4.02 -3.33 -11.97
C ARG A 53 3.62 -1.85 -12.11
N ILE A 54 2.51 -1.45 -11.49
CA ILE A 54 2.03 -0.06 -11.45
C ILE A 54 2.91 0.79 -10.52
N LEU A 55 3.44 0.19 -9.44
CA LEU A 55 4.39 0.85 -8.53
C LEU A 55 5.70 1.16 -9.27
N GLU A 56 6.17 0.23 -10.09
CA GLU A 56 7.41 0.40 -10.87
C GLU A 56 7.27 1.44 -11.98
N LYS A 57 6.13 1.45 -12.68
CA LYS A 57 5.84 2.42 -13.74
C LYS A 57 5.54 3.83 -13.21
N ARG A 58 5.54 4.04 -11.89
CA ARG A 58 5.24 5.32 -11.22
C ARG A 58 3.94 5.98 -11.68
N SER A 59 2.96 5.19 -12.12
CA SER A 59 1.73 5.71 -12.73
C SER A 59 0.60 5.94 -11.74
N SER A 60 0.68 5.40 -10.52
CA SER A 60 -0.30 5.61 -9.46
C SER A 60 0.04 6.80 -8.55
N LYS A 61 -0.97 7.35 -7.85
CA LYS A 61 -0.77 8.39 -6.82
C LYS A 61 0.23 7.93 -5.76
N PHE A 62 0.12 6.68 -5.31
CA PHE A 62 1.06 6.07 -4.37
C PHE A 62 2.49 6.10 -4.91
N ALA A 63 2.70 5.68 -6.16
CA ALA A 63 4.04 5.58 -6.73
C ALA A 63 4.65 6.96 -7.06
N LYS A 64 3.83 7.96 -7.38
CA LYS A 64 4.26 9.36 -7.49
C LYS A 64 4.71 9.94 -6.15
N MET A 65 4.06 9.53 -5.06
CA MET A 65 4.36 10.01 -3.71
C MET A 65 5.62 9.37 -3.12
N PHE A 66 5.76 8.06 -3.26
CA PHE A 66 6.83 7.31 -2.60
C PHE A 66 8.00 6.95 -3.52
N GLY A 67 7.88 7.18 -4.84
CA GLY A 67 8.95 7.03 -5.82
C GLY A 67 9.60 5.64 -5.75
N GLU A 68 10.93 5.61 -5.60
CA GLU A 68 11.72 4.37 -5.54
C GLU A 68 11.44 3.54 -4.28
N LYS A 69 11.00 4.20 -3.20
CA LYS A 69 10.66 3.52 -1.94
C LYS A 69 9.27 2.87 -1.99
N SER A 70 8.50 3.06 -3.07
CA SER A 70 7.13 2.57 -3.19
C SER A 70 7.01 1.08 -2.90
N LEU A 71 7.88 0.24 -3.48
CA LEU A 71 7.79 -1.21 -3.30
C LEU A 71 8.07 -1.60 -1.84
N HIS A 72 9.11 -1.00 -1.24
CA HIS A 72 9.47 -1.24 0.15
C HIS A 72 8.36 -0.81 1.12
N ILE A 73 7.83 0.39 0.93
CA ILE A 73 6.74 0.94 1.76
C ILE A 73 5.47 0.10 1.59
N ALA A 74 5.12 -0.28 0.36
CA ALA A 74 3.97 -1.14 0.11
C ALA A 74 4.10 -2.50 0.81
N LYS A 75 5.26 -3.15 0.73
CA LYS A 75 5.51 -4.43 1.41
C LYS A 75 5.41 -4.28 2.92
N LYS A 76 6.04 -3.24 3.50
CA LYS A 76 5.95 -2.96 4.93
C LYS A 76 4.49 -2.80 5.39
N LEU A 77 3.72 -1.96 4.70
CA LEU A 77 2.31 -1.73 5.00
C LEU A 77 1.46 -3.02 4.91
N LEU A 78 1.75 -3.88 3.95
CA LEU A 78 1.05 -5.16 3.79
C LEU A 78 1.40 -6.14 4.94
N VAL A 79 2.68 -6.25 5.30
CA VAL A 79 3.13 -7.12 6.41
C VAL A 79 2.54 -6.63 7.74
N ASP A 80 2.62 -5.34 8.02
CA ASP A 80 2.07 -4.74 9.24
C ASP A 80 0.54 -4.97 9.33
N ALA A 81 -0.17 -4.86 8.20
CA ALA A 81 -1.60 -5.14 8.13
C ALA A 81 -1.92 -6.63 8.30
N ALA A 82 -1.12 -7.53 7.74
CA ALA A 82 -1.31 -8.99 7.86
C ALA A 82 -1.25 -9.47 9.32
N HIS A 83 -0.40 -8.85 10.15
CA HIS A 83 -0.29 -9.17 11.57
C HIS A 83 -1.48 -8.70 12.42
N GLN A 84 -2.22 -7.70 11.94
CA GLN A 84 -3.33 -7.07 12.69
C GLN A 84 -4.71 -7.47 12.16
N GLU A 85 -4.80 -7.99 10.93
CA GLU A 85 -6.07 -8.30 10.29
C GLU A 85 -6.65 -9.63 10.80
N ALA A 86 -7.91 -9.60 11.21
CA ALA A 86 -8.65 -10.75 11.69
C ALA A 86 -9.61 -11.33 10.63
N ASP A 87 -9.99 -10.53 9.63
CA ASP A 87 -10.88 -10.97 8.57
C ASP A 87 -10.14 -11.87 7.57
N PRO A 88 -10.56 -13.14 7.40
CA PRO A 88 -9.83 -14.09 6.57
C PRO A 88 -9.83 -13.73 5.08
N GLU A 89 -10.85 -13.02 4.61
CA GLU A 89 -10.93 -12.59 3.22
C GLU A 89 -9.94 -11.47 2.94
N ILE A 90 -9.85 -10.49 3.85
CA ILE A 90 -8.87 -9.40 3.75
C ILE A 90 -7.46 -9.96 3.90
N GLN A 91 -7.24 -10.85 4.86
CA GLN A 91 -5.94 -11.50 5.08
C GLN A 91 -5.48 -12.27 3.83
N THR A 92 -6.41 -12.97 3.16
CA THR A 92 -6.13 -13.66 1.88
C THR A 92 -5.65 -12.68 0.81
N VAL A 93 -6.31 -11.52 0.68
CA VAL A 93 -5.92 -10.48 -0.29
C VAL A 93 -4.56 -9.88 0.03
N ILE A 94 -4.28 -9.58 1.31
CA ILE A 94 -3.00 -9.03 1.76
C ILE A 94 -1.87 -10.03 1.49
N ASN A 95 -2.02 -11.29 1.93
CA ASN A 95 -1.02 -12.33 1.79
C ASN A 95 -0.69 -12.63 0.32
N ARG A 96 -1.71 -12.61 -0.55
CA ARG A 96 -1.50 -12.74 -1.99
C ARG A 96 -0.63 -11.62 -2.55
N ARG A 97 -0.88 -10.37 -2.15
CA ARG A 97 -0.09 -9.22 -2.61
C ARG A 97 1.35 -9.26 -2.09
N ILE A 98 1.58 -9.77 -0.86
CA ILE A 98 2.94 -9.97 -0.33
C ILE A 98 3.68 -11.00 -1.19
N LYS A 99 3.07 -12.15 -1.46
CA LYS A 99 3.63 -13.18 -2.35
C LYS A 99 3.97 -12.63 -3.74
N ASP A 100 3.07 -11.85 -4.34
CA ASP A 100 3.30 -11.24 -5.66
C ASP A 100 4.54 -10.32 -5.68
N ILE A 101 4.84 -9.65 -4.56
CA ILE A 101 6.06 -8.86 -4.41
C ILE A 101 7.29 -9.77 -4.24
N ASP A 102 7.19 -10.77 -3.38
CA ASP A 102 8.30 -11.67 -3.02
C ASP A 102 8.77 -12.51 -4.21
N SER A 103 7.83 -13.12 -4.94
CA SER A 103 8.14 -13.94 -6.12
C SER A 103 8.86 -13.17 -7.23
N LYS A 104 8.78 -11.84 -7.24
CA LYS A 104 9.56 -11.03 -8.17
C LYS A 104 10.97 -10.71 -7.64
N THR A 105 11.12 -10.47 -6.35
CA THR A 105 12.45 -10.30 -5.74
C THR A 105 13.30 -11.57 -5.83
N GLU A 106 12.68 -12.75 -5.93
CA GLU A 106 13.37 -14.03 -6.11
C GLU A 106 13.72 -14.36 -7.57
N CYS A 107 13.17 -13.64 -8.56
CA CYS A 107 13.61 -13.74 -9.95
C CYS A 107 14.59 -12.59 -10.27
N PRO A 108 15.92 -12.78 -10.09
CA PRO A 108 16.86 -11.88 -10.74
C PRO A 108 16.57 -11.97 -12.24
N LYS A 109 16.36 -10.80 -12.86
CA LYS A 109 16.33 -10.68 -14.32
C LYS A 109 17.56 -11.42 -14.84
N GLN A 110 17.34 -12.54 -15.52
CA GLN A 110 18.37 -13.12 -16.38
C GLN A 110 18.70 -12.00 -17.38
N LEU A 111 19.91 -11.47 -17.21
CA LEU A 111 20.59 -10.58 -18.14
C LEU A 111 20.79 -11.29 -19.48
#